data_AF-A0AA94EM80-F1
#
_entry.id   AF-A0AA94EM80-F1
#
_cell.length_a   1.000
_cell.length_b   1.000
_cell.length_c   1.000
_cell.angle_alpha   90.00
_cell.angle_beta   90.00
_cell.angle_gamma   90.00
#
_symmetry.space_group_name_H-M   'P 1'
#
loop_
_entity.id
_entity.type
_entity.pdbx_description
1 polymer ?
#
loop_
_entity_poly.entity_id
_entity_poly.type
_entity_poly.pdbx_seq_one_letter_code
_entity_poly.pdbx_strand_id
1 'polypeptide(L)'
;MSELKVIYLGPACQEQGQSSGREWCQDDVWDACECGHESVRYVLASEFDRVTAEHDALQQRLNAADQRNDELSGMLQHLVDNPYRFTDAYRERIAAVLNPSSKTPDHFRDAAKMIGIERMPPMEYDEP
;
A
#
# COMPACT_ATOMS: atom_id res chain seq x y z
N MET A 1 -23.51 -13.28 -21.38
CA MET A 1 -22.41 -13.40 -20.40
C MET A 1 -22.95 -14.31 -19.31
N SER A 2 -22.34 -15.48 -19.08
CA SER A 2 -22.80 -16.38 -18.00
C SER A 2 -22.69 -15.63 -16.67
N GLU A 3 -23.74 -15.67 -15.84
CA GLU A 3 -23.65 -15.17 -14.47
C GLU A 3 -22.48 -15.86 -13.74
N LEU A 4 -21.79 -15.09 -12.88
CA LEU A 4 -20.70 -15.61 -12.07
C LEU A 4 -21.28 -16.64 -11.10
N LYS A 5 -20.84 -17.89 -11.22
CA LYS A 5 -21.25 -18.97 -10.33
C LYS A 5 -20.68 -18.73 -8.93
N VAL A 6 -21.54 -18.48 -7.94
CA VAL A 6 -21.16 -18.35 -6.55
C VAL A 6 -21.44 -19.67 -5.84
N ILE A 7 -20.43 -20.22 -5.18
CA ILE A 7 -20.58 -21.44 -4.38
C ILE A 7 -20.82 -21.03 -2.93
N TYR A 8 -21.83 -21.62 -2.30
CA TYR A 8 -22.07 -21.52 -0.88
C TYR A 8 -21.78 -22.86 -0.22
N LEU A 9 -21.26 -22.81 1.00
CA LEU A 9 -21.17 -23.93 1.91
C LEU A 9 -22.30 -23.82 2.95
N GLY A 10 -22.86 -24.97 3.32
CA GLY A 10 -23.85 -25.03 4.38
C GLY A 10 -23.33 -24.54 5.73
N PRO A 11 -24.23 -24.32 6.71
CA PRO A 11 -23.89 -23.83 8.04
C PRO A 11 -22.81 -24.68 8.73
N ALA A 12 -21.96 -24.03 9.54
CA ALA A 12 -20.84 -24.69 10.24
C ALA A 12 -21.27 -25.90 11.09
N CYS A 13 -22.48 -25.87 11.65
CA CYS A 13 -23.02 -26.97 12.45
C CYS A 13 -23.27 -28.27 11.68
N GLN A 14 -23.38 -28.25 10.34
CA GLN A 14 -23.53 -29.47 9.53
C GLN A 14 -22.28 -30.37 9.63
N GLU A 15 -21.12 -29.77 9.85
CA GLU A 15 -19.84 -30.48 9.96
C GLU A 15 -19.78 -31.41 11.18
N GLN A 16 -20.54 -31.11 12.23
CA GLN A 16 -20.53 -31.88 13.49
C GLN A 16 -21.32 -33.20 13.40
N GLY A 17 -22.08 -33.42 12.32
CA GLY A 17 -22.93 -34.61 12.15
C GLY A 17 -22.67 -35.41 10.87
N GLN A 18 -21.79 -34.93 9.98
CA GLN A 18 -21.56 -35.53 8.66
C GLN A 18 -20.10 -35.96 8.52
N SER A 19 -19.86 -37.23 8.13
CA SER A 19 -18.51 -37.73 7.86
C SER A 19 -17.90 -37.18 6.55
N SER A 20 -18.72 -36.58 5.68
CA SER A 20 -18.28 -36.02 4.40
C SER A 20 -18.00 -34.51 4.42
N GLY A 21 -18.07 -33.85 5.58
CA GLY A 21 -17.92 -32.39 5.70
C GLY A 21 -19.24 -31.64 5.47
N ARG A 22 -19.17 -30.39 5.02
CA ARG A 22 -20.34 -29.52 4.77
C ARG A 22 -20.87 -29.69 3.34
N GLU A 23 -22.18 -29.58 3.18
CA GLU A 23 -22.81 -29.58 1.85
C GLU A 23 -22.48 -28.28 1.10
N TRP A 24 -22.46 -28.33 -0.24
CA TRP A 24 -22.23 -27.18 -1.11
C TRP A 24 -23.37 -27.04 -2.15
N CYS A 25 -23.74 -25.80 -2.48
CA CYS A 25 -24.71 -25.48 -3.53
C CYS A 25 -24.21 -24.27 -4.34
N GLN A 26 -24.75 -24.12 -5.54
CA GLN A 26 -24.35 -23.10 -6.51
C GLN A 26 -25.50 -22.12 -6.67
N ASP A 27 -25.23 -20.82 -6.46
CA ASP A 27 -26.15 -19.69 -6.64
C ASP A 27 -27.40 -19.67 -5.73
N ASP A 28 -27.68 -20.76 -5.01
CA ASP A 28 -28.67 -20.84 -3.93
C ASP A 28 -28.00 -20.69 -2.56
N VAL A 29 -28.69 -20.09 -1.60
CA VAL A 29 -28.20 -19.89 -0.22
C VAL A 29 -29.07 -20.74 0.71
N TRP A 30 -28.48 -21.56 1.58
CA TRP A 30 -29.29 -22.25 2.60
C TRP A 30 -29.90 -21.26 3.56
N ASP A 31 -31.12 -21.57 3.98
CA ASP A 31 -31.71 -20.98 5.17
C ASP A 31 -30.77 -21.12 6.37
N ALA A 32 -30.77 -20.10 7.22
CA ALA A 32 -30.03 -20.15 8.47
C ALA A 32 -30.49 -21.36 9.30
N CYS A 33 -29.54 -22.12 9.85
CA CYS A 33 -29.87 -23.25 10.70
C CYS A 33 -30.57 -22.77 11.98
N GLU A 34 -31.41 -23.60 12.60
CA GLU A 34 -32.07 -23.32 13.89
C GLU A 34 -31.08 -22.96 15.01
N CYS A 35 -29.81 -23.36 14.89
CA CYS A 35 -28.74 -22.98 15.81
C CYS A 35 -28.12 -21.59 15.53
N GLY A 36 -28.63 -20.84 14.57
CA GLY A 36 -28.20 -19.48 14.21
C GLY A 36 -26.97 -19.39 13.31
N HIS A 37 -26.41 -20.52 12.86
CA HIS A 37 -25.31 -20.50 11.89
C HIS A 37 -25.82 -20.29 10.46
N GLU A 38 -25.21 -19.35 9.76
CA GLU A 38 -25.50 -19.02 8.37
C GLU A 38 -24.61 -19.81 7.40
N SER A 39 -25.06 -19.92 6.15
CA SER A 39 -24.25 -20.42 5.05
C SER A 39 -23.16 -19.39 4.69
N VAL A 40 -22.02 -19.88 4.20
CA VAL A 40 -20.85 -19.03 3.89
C VAL A 40 -20.45 -19.18 2.44
N ARG A 41 -20.07 -18.08 1.80
CA ARG A 41 -19.55 -18.10 0.44
C ARG A 41 -18.20 -18.80 0.40
N TYR A 42 -18.05 -19.77 -0.50
CA TYR A 42 -16.78 -20.41 -0.78
C TYR A 42 -15.89 -19.47 -1.62
N VAL A 43 -14.63 -19.39 -1.24
CA VAL A 43 -13.61 -18.59 -1.94
C VAL A 43 -12.48 -19.53 -2.35
N LEU A 44 -12.03 -19.42 -3.59
CA LEU A 44 -10.91 -20.21 -4.08
C LEU A 44 -9.61 -19.77 -3.39
N ALA A 45 -8.72 -20.73 -3.12
CA ALA A 45 -7.43 -20.44 -2.48
C ALA A 45 -6.64 -19.35 -3.25
N SER A 46 -6.66 -19.38 -4.58
CA SER A 46 -5.99 -18.36 -5.41
C SER A 46 -6.58 -16.95 -5.25
N GLU A 47 -7.89 -16.83 -5.05
CA GLU A 47 -8.54 -15.54 -4.79
C GLU A 47 -8.22 -15.04 -3.39
N PHE A 48 -8.22 -15.95 -2.41
CA PHE A 48 -7.81 -15.65 -1.05
C PHE A 48 -6.36 -15.18 -0.98
N ASP A 49 -5.44 -15.89 -1.63
CA ASP A 49 -4.02 -15.52 -1.70
C ASP A 49 -3.83 -14.15 -2.36
N ARG A 50 -4.56 -13.86 -3.46
CA ARG A 50 -4.53 -12.56 -4.12
C ARG A 50 -4.97 -11.44 -3.19
N VAL A 51 -6.13 -11.59 -2.53
CA VAL A 51 -6.67 -10.59 -1.61
C VAL A 51 -5.74 -10.40 -0.41
N THR A 52 -5.11 -11.48 0.06
CA THR A 52 -4.13 -11.43 1.16
C THR A 52 -2.89 -10.63 0.74
N ALA A 53 -2.34 -10.90 -0.44
CA ALA A 53 -1.20 -10.14 -0.97
C ALA A 53 -1.53 -8.65 -1.17
N GLU A 54 -2.73 -8.34 -1.65
CA GLU A 54 -3.22 -6.96 -1.79
C GLU A 54 -3.38 -6.28 -0.43
N HIS A 55 -3.99 -6.97 0.54
CA HIS A 55 -4.12 -6.51 1.91
C HIS A 55 -2.75 -6.20 2.53
N ASP A 56 -1.79 -7.12 2.41
CA ASP A 56 -0.46 -6.96 2.98
C ASP A 56 0.29 -5.78 2.35
N ALA A 57 0.20 -5.61 1.03
CA ALA A 57 0.77 -4.46 0.33
C ALA A 57 0.15 -3.13 0.79
N LEU A 58 -1.18 -3.10 1.01
CA LEU A 58 -1.87 -1.93 1.53
C LEU A 58 -1.51 -1.65 2.99
N GLN A 59 -1.43 -2.68 3.83
CA GLN A 59 -1.05 -2.56 5.23
C GLN A 59 0.38 -1.99 5.37
N GLN A 60 1.31 -2.44 4.52
CA GLN A 60 2.67 -1.87 4.48
C GLN A 60 2.66 -0.39 4.12
N ARG A 61 1.85 0.02 3.14
CA ARG A 61 1.72 1.45 2.74
C ARG A 61 1.08 2.28 3.84
N LEU A 62 0.08 1.74 4.53
CA LEU A 62 -0.58 2.40 5.65
C LEU A 62 0.38 2.61 6.81
N ASN A 63 1.10 1.56 7.24
CA ASN A 63 2.10 1.66 8.30
C ASN A 63 3.20 2.69 7.97
N ALA A 64 3.64 2.76 6.71
CA ALA A 64 4.60 3.76 6.26
C ALA A 64 4.02 5.19 6.21
N ALA A 65 2.71 5.34 6.01
CA ALA A 65 2.03 6.64 6.10
C ALA A 65 1.87 7.07 7.56
N ASP A 66 1.47 6.16 8.44
CA ASP A 66 1.31 6.42 9.88
C ASP A 66 2.64 6.83 10.52
N GLN A 67 3.72 6.10 10.24
CA GLN A 67 5.07 6.47 10.69
C GLN A 67 5.45 7.89 10.28
N ARG A 68 5.12 8.31 9.04
CA ARG A 68 5.39 9.67 8.57
C ARG A 68 4.54 10.71 9.28
N ASN A 69 3.27 10.41 9.53
CA ASN A 69 2.38 11.29 10.27
C ASN A 69 2.84 11.47 11.71
N ASP A 70 3.29 10.41 12.37
CA ASP A 70 3.83 10.47 13.72
C ASP A 70 5.11 11.31 13.77
N GLU A 71 6.03 11.10 12.82
CA GLU A 71 7.24 11.90 12.69
C GLU A 71 6.93 13.39 12.47
N LEU A 72 6.03 13.72 11.56
CA LEU A 72 5.65 15.11 11.28
C LEU A 72 4.92 15.75 12.46
N SER A 73 4.00 15.02 13.10
CA SER A 73 3.27 15.50 14.27
C SER A 73 4.22 15.79 15.43
N GLY A 74 5.19 14.90 15.68
CA GLY A 74 6.24 15.13 16.68
C GLY A 74 7.13 16.32 16.33
N MET A 75 7.46 16.52 15.05
CA MET A 75 8.21 17.70 14.61
C MET A 75 7.41 19.00 14.81
N LEU A 76 6.15 19.03 14.40
CA LEU A 76 5.28 20.18 14.59
C LEU A 76 5.13 20.53 16.08
N GLN A 77 4.90 19.53 16.93
CA GLN A 77 4.83 19.73 18.37
C GLN A 77 6.14 20.34 18.91
N HIS A 78 7.28 19.83 18.45
CA HIS A 78 8.58 20.37 18.86
C HIS A 78 8.76 21.85 18.44
N LEU A 79 8.23 22.27 17.29
CA LEU A 79 8.26 23.68 16.87
C LEU A 79 7.32 24.55 17.69
N VAL A 80 6.16 24.02 18.08
CA VAL A 80 5.23 24.71 18.99
C VAL A 80 5.90 24.93 20.35
N ASP A 81 6.56 23.90 20.89
CA ASP A 81 7.21 23.95 22.20
C ASP A 81 8.48 24.82 22.20
N ASN A 82 9.19 24.90 21.07
CA ASN A 82 10.40 25.71 20.92
C ASN A 82 10.51 26.35 19.53
N PRO A 83 9.93 27.55 19.34
CA PRO A 83 9.82 28.19 18.03
C PRO A 83 11.17 28.68 17.46
N TYR A 84 12.21 28.81 18.28
CA TYR A 84 13.54 29.23 17.84
C TYR A 84 14.38 28.09 17.23
N ARG A 85 13.85 26.86 17.19
CA ARG A 85 14.57 25.68 16.68
C ARG A 85 14.35 25.43 15.18
N PHE A 86 13.67 26.33 14.48
CA PHE A 86 13.46 26.25 13.03
C PHE A 86 14.74 26.64 12.27
N THR A 87 15.71 25.71 12.24
CA THR A 87 16.97 25.85 11.51
C THR A 87 16.87 25.22 10.12
N ASP A 88 17.82 25.50 9.23
CA ASP A 88 17.87 24.88 7.90
C ASP A 88 17.97 23.34 7.98
N ALA A 89 18.77 22.82 8.92
CA ALA A 89 18.85 21.38 9.18
C ALA A 89 17.50 20.77 9.62
N TYR A 90 16.66 21.56 10.31
CA TYR A 90 15.33 21.12 10.72
C TYR A 90 14.35 21.14 9.54
N ARG A 91 14.44 22.17 8.69
CA ARG A 91 13.66 22.28 7.46
C ARG A 91 13.97 21.14 6.48
N GLU A 92 15.23 20.76 6.35
CA GLU A 92 15.66 19.60 5.54
C GLU A 92 15.08 18.29 6.06
N ARG A 93 15.01 18.11 7.38
CA ARG A 93 14.39 16.92 8.00
C ARG A 93 12.90 16.84 7.69
N ILE A 94 12.15 17.94 7.85
CA ILE A 94 10.72 17.98 7.48
C ILE A 94 10.54 17.66 5.99
N ALA A 95 11.36 18.26 5.12
CA ALA A 95 11.31 18.02 3.69
C ALA A 95 11.59 16.54 3.33
N ALA A 96 12.53 15.89 4.03
CA ALA A 96 12.85 14.49 3.83
C ALA A 96 11.71 13.54 4.23
N VAL A 97 10.96 13.85 5.29
CA VAL A 97 9.79 13.04 5.72
C VAL A 97 8.61 13.23 4.76
N LEU A 98 8.39 14.46 4.28
CA LEU A 98 7.35 14.76 3.30
C LEU A 98 7.63 14.13 1.93
N ASN A 99 8.89 14.09 1.51
CA ASN A 99 9.28 13.59 0.19
C ASN A 99 10.46 12.59 0.27
N PRO A 100 10.23 11.37 0.76
CA PRO A 100 11.31 10.39 0.97
C PRO A 100 11.98 9.94 -0.35
N SER A 101 11.30 10.07 -1.49
CA SER A 101 11.82 9.71 -2.81
C SER A 101 12.73 10.77 -3.44
N SER A 102 12.82 11.99 -2.89
CA SER A 102 13.62 13.07 -3.49
C SER A 102 15.12 12.96 -3.22
N LYS A 103 15.56 11.97 -2.42
CA LYS A 103 16.98 11.63 -2.30
C LYS A 103 17.43 10.78 -3.50
N THR A 104 17.47 11.39 -4.68
CA THR A 104 18.64 11.10 -5.52
C THR A 104 19.75 11.96 -4.94
N PRO A 105 20.80 11.38 -4.32
CA PRO A 105 22.00 12.15 -4.08
C PRO A 105 22.48 12.64 -5.45
N ASP A 106 23.00 13.86 -5.52
CA ASP A 106 23.58 14.50 -6.70
C ASP A 106 24.74 13.72 -7.38
N HIS A 107 24.93 12.43 -7.09
CA HIS A 107 25.88 11.53 -7.77
C HIS A 107 25.59 11.35 -9.26
N PHE A 108 24.36 11.61 -9.75
CA PHE A 108 24.07 11.61 -11.18
C PHE A 108 24.64 12.83 -11.91
N ARG A 109 24.94 13.92 -11.19
CA ARG A 109 25.54 15.12 -11.77
C ARG A 109 27.04 14.92 -12.05
N ASP A 110 27.71 14.08 -11.26
CA ASP A 110 29.11 13.69 -11.47
C ASP A 110 29.29 12.62 -12.54
N ALA A 111 28.29 11.77 -12.75
CA ALA A 111 28.30 10.81 -13.86
C ALA A 111 28.41 11.52 -15.21
N ALA A 112 27.61 12.56 -15.46
CA ALA A 112 27.64 13.34 -16.72
C ALA A 112 29.01 13.98 -17.01
N LYS A 113 29.75 14.40 -15.96
CA LYS A 113 31.14 14.88 -16.07
C LYS A 113 32.14 13.78 -16.41
N MET A 114 31.93 12.56 -15.90
CA MET A 114 32.82 11.41 -16.14
C MET A 114 32.64 10.76 -17.53
N ILE A 115 31.46 10.89 -18.15
CA ILE A 115 31.19 10.41 -19.53
C ILE A 115 31.43 11.49 -20.61
N GLY A 116 31.99 12.65 -20.25
CA GLY A 116 32.43 13.66 -21.21
C GLY A 116 31.31 14.32 -22.03
N ILE A 117 30.06 14.26 -21.55
CA ILE A 117 28.92 14.91 -22.20
C ILE A 117 28.75 16.30 -21.58
N GLU A 118 29.75 17.16 -21.76
CA GLU A 118 29.55 18.58 -21.49
C GLU A 118 28.70 19.17 -22.63
N ARG A 119 27.60 19.85 -22.28
CA ARG A 119 26.84 20.64 -23.25
C ARG A 119 27.78 21.71 -23.81
N MET A 120 28.10 21.61 -25.10
CA MET A 120 28.83 22.66 -25.82
C MET A 120 28.11 24.00 -25.60
N PRO A 121 28.84 25.07 -25.24
CA PRO A 121 28.24 26.39 -25.15
C PRO A 121 27.65 26.78 -26.51
N PRO A 122 26.53 27.52 -26.53
CA PRO A 122 25.91 27.94 -27.77
C PRO A 122 26.91 28.75 -28.60
N MET A 123 27.10 28.37 -29.87
CA MET A 123 27.89 29.16 -30.81
C MET A 123 27.24 30.52 -30.97
N GLU A 124 27.97 31.58 -30.60
CA GLU A 124 27.65 32.93 -31.03
C GLU A 124 27.91 33.01 -32.54
N TYR A 125 26.86 33.27 -33.30
CA TYR A 125 27.00 33.61 -34.72
C TYR A 125 27.28 35.11 -34.79
N ASP A 126 28.43 35.48 -35.35
CA ASP A 126 28.66 36.87 -35.76
C ASP A 126 27.73 37.17 -36.94
N GLU A 127 26.72 38.02 -36.70
CA GLU A 127 25.85 38.56 -37.74
C GLU A 127 26.64 39.55 -38.63
N PRO A 128 26.39 39.57 -39.96
CA PRO A 128 27.11 40.42 -40.92
C PRO A 128 26.77 41.90 -40.86
#